data_AF-A0A1E4SUG9-F1
#
_entry.id   AF-A0A1E4SUG9-F1
#
_cell.length_a   1.000
_cell.length_b   1.000
_cell.length_c   1.000
_cell.angle_alpha   90.00
_cell.angle_beta   90.00
_cell.angle_gamma   90.00
#
_symmetry.space_group_name_H-M   'P 1'
#
loop_
_entity.id
_entity.type
_entity.pdbx_description
1 polymer ?
#
loop_
_entity_poly.entity_id
_entity_poly.type
_entity_poly.pdbx_seq_one_letter_code
_entity_poly.pdbx_strand_id
1 'polypeptide(L)'
;MNAIARATKFTALSTISFGVGLSLFGRPWPETTPSQISTTTKQSLSILKSIQSNELYQKLSQPDSKYKMLLGSQLIPEAHRINHVGQGILNSPKHIAIDPIIFMNNEEGKFYFFSHLGPQLVGNDDKVHNGVIATLLDESLCFCGFSKLPSKRGVTAKLNIEFKEKSPPNSNLMLFAEVVQNKGRKCVIKGYVETIPVDKSDRAIRVADATCILVEPKWFKYLNWVPLF
;
A
#
# COMPACT_ATOMS: atom_id res chain seq x y z
N MET A 1 -2.77 -46.02 40.97
CA MET A 1 -3.21 -45.77 39.57
C MET A 1 -4.09 -44.51 39.38
N ASN A 2 -4.35 -43.67 40.40
CA ASN A 2 -5.29 -42.54 40.27
C ASN A 2 -4.67 -41.14 40.03
N ALA A 3 -3.35 -40.96 40.20
CA ALA A 3 -2.71 -39.65 40.02
C ALA A 3 -2.50 -39.28 38.53
N ILE A 4 -2.10 -40.26 37.71
CA ILE A 4 -1.82 -40.07 36.28
C ILE A 4 -3.09 -39.76 35.47
N ALA A 5 -4.22 -40.40 35.82
CA ALA A 5 -5.53 -40.14 35.21
C ALA A 5 -6.12 -38.77 35.61
N ARG A 6 -5.69 -38.20 36.74
CA ARG A 6 -6.14 -36.89 37.21
C ARG A 6 -5.34 -35.75 36.58
N ALA A 7 -4.03 -35.94 36.40
CA ALA A 7 -3.15 -35.01 35.70
C ALA A 7 -3.54 -34.84 34.23
N THR A 8 -3.82 -35.95 33.52
CA THR A 8 -4.25 -35.93 32.10
C THR A 8 -5.60 -35.23 31.89
N LYS A 9 -6.56 -35.38 32.82
CA LYS A 9 -7.85 -34.67 32.76
C LYS A 9 -7.72 -33.17 33.02
N PHE A 10 -6.84 -32.76 33.93
CA PHE A 10 -6.63 -31.35 34.25
C PHE A 10 -5.95 -30.58 33.11
N THR A 11 -4.97 -31.21 32.44
CA THR A 11 -4.30 -30.65 31.26
C THR A 11 -5.20 -30.60 30.02
N ALA A 12 -6.12 -31.55 29.87
CA ALA A 12 -7.09 -31.55 28.79
C ALA A 12 -8.11 -30.41 28.96
N LEU A 13 -8.60 -30.18 30.19
CA LEU A 13 -9.54 -29.11 30.46
C LEU A 13 -8.90 -27.73 30.24
N SER A 14 -7.66 -27.52 30.69
CA SER A 14 -6.97 -26.23 30.52
C SER A 14 -6.65 -25.92 29.06
N THR A 15 -6.27 -26.92 28.26
CA THR A 15 -6.05 -26.74 26.80
C THR A 15 -7.34 -26.46 26.05
N ILE A 16 -8.44 -27.13 26.40
CA ILE A 16 -9.77 -26.84 25.84
C ILE A 16 -10.22 -25.42 26.25
N SER A 17 -10.10 -25.05 27.52
CA SER A 17 -10.48 -23.72 28.00
C SER A 17 -9.64 -22.62 27.35
N PHE A 18 -8.33 -22.83 27.18
CA PHE A 18 -7.48 -21.90 26.45
C PHE A 18 -7.88 -21.81 24.97
N GLY A 19 -8.14 -22.94 24.32
CA GLY A 19 -8.59 -22.99 22.93
C GLY A 19 -9.93 -22.28 22.71
N VAL A 20 -10.90 -22.48 23.60
CA VAL A 20 -12.20 -21.80 23.59
C VAL A 20 -12.02 -20.30 23.88
N GLY A 21 -11.20 -19.94 24.86
CA GLY A 21 -10.89 -18.54 25.17
C GLY A 21 -10.24 -17.82 23.99
N LEU A 22 -9.25 -18.45 23.35
CA LEU A 22 -8.60 -17.91 22.15
C LEU A 22 -9.57 -17.85 20.96
N SER A 23 -10.48 -18.81 20.81
CA SER A 23 -11.47 -18.80 19.71
C SER A 23 -12.54 -17.73 19.89
N LEU A 24 -13.01 -17.51 21.12
CA LEU A 24 -14.07 -16.56 21.44
C LEU A 24 -13.56 -15.12 21.58
N PHE A 25 -12.35 -14.95 22.11
CA PHE A 25 -11.81 -13.63 22.47
C PHE A 25 -10.48 -13.28 21.78
N GLY A 26 -9.84 -14.24 21.10
CA GLY A 26 -8.64 -13.99 20.30
C GLY A 26 -9.00 -13.23 19.04
N ARG A 27 -9.26 -11.94 19.20
CA ARG A 27 -9.38 -11.01 18.07
C ARG A 27 -7.97 -10.59 17.69
N PRO A 28 -7.51 -10.85 16.46
CA PRO A 28 -6.19 -10.38 16.04
C PRO A 28 -6.13 -8.84 16.08
N TRP A 29 -7.27 -8.16 15.86
CA TRP A 29 -7.35 -6.71 15.74
C TRP A 29 -8.57 -6.15 16.51
N PRO A 30 -8.49 -4.90 17.02
CA PRO A 30 -9.63 -4.21 17.63
C PRO A 30 -10.72 -3.91 16.59
N GLU A 31 -11.99 -3.83 17.03
CA GLU A 31 -13.09 -3.38 16.17
C GLU A 31 -12.89 -1.91 15.76
N THR A 32 -13.16 -1.59 14.50
CA THR A 32 -13.10 -0.22 14.02
C THR A 32 -14.30 0.57 14.48
N THR A 33 -14.05 1.73 15.09
CA THR A 33 -15.03 2.81 15.03
C THR A 33 -14.94 3.40 13.64
N PRO A 34 -16.05 3.61 12.90
CA PRO A 34 -16.00 4.28 11.60
C PRO A 34 -15.33 5.64 11.76
N SER A 35 -14.06 5.75 11.36
CA SER A 35 -13.38 7.03 11.32
C SER A 35 -14.03 7.87 10.23
N GLN A 36 -14.28 9.15 10.50
CA GLN A 36 -14.84 10.09 9.53
C GLN A 36 -14.03 10.03 8.23
N ILE A 37 -14.63 9.42 7.22
CA ILE A 37 -14.12 9.33 5.86
C ILE A 37 -13.85 10.76 5.40
N SER A 38 -12.65 11.00 4.85
CA SER A 38 -12.24 12.28 4.28
C SER A 38 -13.39 12.86 3.45
N THR A 39 -13.99 13.95 3.92
CA THR A 39 -15.10 14.60 3.22
C THR A 39 -14.60 15.07 1.87
N THR A 40 -15.19 14.51 0.80
CA THR A 40 -14.92 14.90 -0.59
C THR A 40 -15.09 16.41 -0.72
N THR A 41 -13.98 17.14 -0.71
CA THR A 41 -13.96 18.59 -0.77
C THR A 41 -13.95 19.02 -2.25
N LYS A 42 -14.43 20.23 -2.56
CA LYS A 42 -14.33 20.81 -3.92
C LYS A 42 -12.91 20.73 -4.49
N GLN A 43 -11.89 20.91 -3.64
CA GLN A 43 -10.48 20.75 -3.97
C GLN A 43 -10.11 19.31 -4.38
N SER A 44 -10.56 18.30 -3.62
CA SER A 44 -10.31 16.90 -3.97
C SER A 44 -10.95 16.54 -5.32
N LEU A 45 -12.14 17.07 -5.61
CA LEU A 45 -12.79 16.88 -6.93
C LEU A 45 -12.01 17.51 -8.08
N SER A 46 -11.46 18.73 -7.90
CA SER A 46 -10.64 19.36 -8.95
C SER A 46 -9.33 18.60 -9.19
N ILE A 47 -8.70 18.10 -8.12
CA ILE A 47 -7.51 17.25 -8.22
C ILE A 47 -7.83 15.96 -8.98
N LEU A 48 -8.91 15.27 -8.61
CA LEU A 48 -9.33 14.04 -9.29
C LEU A 48 -9.58 14.27 -10.77
N LYS A 49 -10.29 15.34 -11.15
CA LYS A 49 -10.51 15.71 -12.56
C LYS A 49 -9.19 15.96 -13.30
N SER A 50 -8.24 16.61 -12.65
CA SER A 50 -6.91 16.87 -13.22
C SER A 50 -6.07 15.60 -13.40
N ILE A 51 -6.17 14.62 -12.50
CA ILE A 51 -5.53 13.33 -12.69
C ILE A 51 -6.23 12.54 -13.79
N GLN A 52 -7.55 12.58 -13.83
CA GLN A 52 -8.36 11.88 -14.82
C GLN A 52 -8.12 12.39 -16.24
N SER A 53 -7.77 13.66 -16.44
CA SER A 53 -7.46 14.18 -17.79
C SER A 53 -6.15 13.61 -18.38
N ASN A 54 -5.33 12.93 -17.59
CA ASN A 54 -4.09 12.33 -18.05
C ASN A 54 -4.33 11.19 -19.05
N GLU A 55 -3.56 11.16 -20.14
CA GLU A 55 -3.73 10.18 -21.23
C GLU A 55 -3.46 8.74 -20.80
N LEU A 56 -2.48 8.53 -19.90
CA LEU A 56 -2.19 7.21 -19.34
C LEU A 56 -3.33 6.76 -18.43
N TYR A 57 -3.86 7.64 -17.58
CA TYR A 57 -5.03 7.34 -16.75
C TYR A 57 -6.21 6.89 -17.62
N GLN A 58 -6.51 7.63 -18.70
CA GLN A 58 -7.61 7.31 -19.61
C GLN A 58 -7.42 5.96 -20.29
N LYS A 59 -6.20 5.65 -20.75
CA LYS A 59 -5.86 4.34 -21.33
C LYS A 59 -6.05 3.20 -20.33
N LEU A 60 -5.61 3.38 -19.08
CA LEU A 60 -5.75 2.37 -18.03
C LEU A 60 -7.21 2.17 -17.60
N SER A 61 -8.05 3.19 -17.73
CA SER A 61 -9.47 3.19 -17.35
C SER A 61 -10.41 2.65 -18.43
N GLN A 62 -9.90 2.29 -19.62
CA GLN A 62 -10.74 1.75 -20.69
C GLN A 62 -11.40 0.43 -20.26
N PRO A 63 -12.64 0.14 -20.68
CA PRO A 63 -13.31 -1.12 -20.35
C PRO A 63 -12.54 -2.38 -20.77
N ASP A 64 -11.77 -2.30 -21.86
CA ASP A 64 -10.96 -3.39 -22.40
C ASP A 64 -9.58 -3.53 -21.71
N SER A 65 -9.28 -2.65 -20.75
CA SER A 65 -8.05 -2.67 -19.99
C SER A 65 -7.98 -3.89 -19.08
N LYS A 66 -6.84 -4.57 -19.07
CA LYS A 66 -6.58 -5.68 -18.13
C LYS A 66 -6.34 -5.22 -16.68
N TYR A 67 -6.38 -3.92 -16.43
CA TYR A 67 -6.09 -3.35 -15.13
C TYR A 67 -7.38 -3.22 -14.30
N LYS A 68 -7.32 -3.69 -13.06
CA LYS A 68 -8.38 -3.44 -12.08
C LYS A 68 -8.12 -2.09 -11.42
N MET A 69 -9.10 -1.18 -11.50
CA MET A 69 -9.09 0.06 -10.75
C MET A 69 -9.49 -0.20 -9.30
N LEU A 70 -8.72 0.35 -8.36
CA LEU A 70 -8.92 0.27 -6.92
C LEU A 70 -8.59 1.63 -6.29
N LEU A 71 -9.10 1.86 -5.08
CA LEU A 71 -8.65 2.95 -4.24
C LEU A 71 -7.59 2.45 -3.23
N GLY A 72 -6.66 3.31 -2.85
CA GLY A 72 -5.60 2.98 -1.89
C GLY A 72 -6.15 2.44 -0.57
N SER A 73 -7.22 3.03 -0.05
CA SER A 73 -7.88 2.55 1.17
C SER A 73 -8.38 1.10 1.08
N GLN A 74 -8.72 0.61 -0.11
CA GLN A 74 -9.18 -0.77 -0.32
C GLN A 74 -8.06 -1.81 -0.18
N LEU A 75 -6.79 -1.39 -0.28
CA LEU A 75 -5.63 -2.25 -0.07
C LEU A 75 -5.25 -2.40 1.41
N ILE A 76 -5.80 -1.54 2.29
CA ILE A 76 -5.50 -1.52 3.72
C ILE A 76 -6.72 -1.99 4.51
N PRO A 77 -6.57 -2.98 5.40
CA PRO A 77 -7.64 -3.38 6.31
C PRO A 77 -8.15 -2.18 7.12
N GLU A 78 -9.47 -2.07 7.27
CA GLU A 78 -10.12 -0.91 7.89
C GLU A 78 -9.53 -0.57 9.27
N ALA A 79 -9.27 -1.60 10.09
CA ALA A 79 -8.67 -1.50 11.43
C ALA A 79 -7.30 -0.83 11.48
N HIS A 80 -6.58 -0.81 10.37
CA HIS A 80 -5.23 -0.24 10.29
C HIS A 80 -5.18 1.11 9.58
N ARG A 81 -6.24 1.52 8.88
CA ARG A 81 -6.22 2.74 8.04
C ARG A 81 -5.84 3.99 8.82
N ILE A 82 -6.39 4.18 10.02
CA ILE A 82 -6.12 5.37 10.85
C ILE A 82 -4.65 5.47 11.29
N ASN A 83 -3.98 4.34 11.52
CA ASN A 83 -2.59 4.28 11.95
C ASN A 83 -1.62 4.09 10.79
N HIS A 84 -2.14 3.91 9.58
CA HIS A 84 -1.33 3.75 8.38
C HIS A 84 -0.69 5.09 8.01
N VAL A 85 0.56 5.08 7.56
CA VAL A 85 1.31 6.32 7.25
C VAL A 85 0.63 7.11 6.13
N GLY A 86 0.33 6.47 4.99
CA GLY A 86 -0.34 7.11 3.84
C GLY A 86 -1.82 7.43 4.11
N GLN A 87 -2.64 6.38 4.29
CA GLN A 87 -4.10 6.45 4.50
C GLN A 87 -4.57 7.08 5.83
N GLY A 88 -3.69 7.21 6.82
CA GLY A 88 -3.99 7.78 8.14
C GLY A 88 -3.24 9.09 8.34
N ILE A 89 -2.01 9.01 8.86
CA ILE A 89 -1.23 10.16 9.33
C ILE A 89 -1.07 11.24 8.25
N LEU A 90 -0.81 10.85 7.00
CA LEU A 90 -0.61 11.77 5.88
C LEU A 90 -1.89 12.00 5.04
N ASN A 91 -3.03 11.40 5.41
CA ASN A 91 -4.28 11.59 4.69
C ASN A 91 -4.97 12.88 5.15
N SER A 92 -4.72 13.97 4.44
CA SER A 92 -5.39 15.25 4.69
C SER A 92 -5.31 16.16 3.45
N PRO A 93 -6.22 17.15 3.32
CA PRO A 93 -6.22 18.05 2.16
C PRO A 93 -4.91 18.82 1.92
N LYS A 94 -4.06 18.97 2.94
CA LYS A 94 -2.75 19.66 2.85
C LYS A 94 -1.55 18.70 2.70
N HIS A 95 -1.77 17.39 2.85
CA HIS A 95 -0.76 16.34 2.70
C HIS A 95 -1.12 15.48 1.47
N ILE A 96 -1.43 14.19 1.65
CA ILE A 96 -1.97 13.34 0.58
C ILE A 96 -3.46 13.67 0.46
N ALA A 97 -3.81 14.47 -0.56
CA ALA A 97 -5.09 15.18 -0.61
C ALA A 97 -6.27 14.33 -1.14
N ILE A 98 -5.98 13.15 -1.68
CA ILE A 98 -6.97 12.20 -2.20
C ILE A 98 -6.60 10.79 -1.76
N ASP A 99 -7.61 9.92 -1.65
CA ASP A 99 -7.35 8.48 -1.65
C ASP A 99 -6.72 8.11 -3.00
N PRO A 100 -5.49 7.59 -3.05
CA PRO A 100 -4.80 7.32 -4.30
C PRO A 100 -5.58 6.37 -5.20
N ILE A 101 -5.56 6.64 -6.50
CA ILE A 101 -6.19 5.78 -7.50
C ILE A 101 -5.15 4.79 -8.01
N ILE A 102 -5.50 3.52 -7.98
CA ILE A 102 -4.59 2.43 -8.31
C ILE A 102 -5.13 1.65 -9.49
N PHE A 103 -4.25 1.34 -10.44
CA PHE A 103 -4.51 0.37 -11.51
C PHE A 103 -3.56 -0.80 -11.37
N MET A 104 -4.11 -1.98 -11.12
CA MET A 104 -3.32 -3.18 -10.84
C MET A 104 -3.62 -4.29 -11.84
N ASN A 105 -2.57 -4.85 -12.43
CA ASN A 105 -2.63 -6.08 -13.22
C ASN A 105 -1.74 -7.13 -12.54
N ASN A 106 -2.38 -8.06 -11.82
CA ASN A 106 -1.70 -9.11 -11.07
C ASN A 106 -1.07 -10.19 -11.96
N GLU A 107 -1.61 -10.40 -13.16
CA GLU A 107 -1.08 -11.39 -14.10
C GLU A 107 0.24 -10.91 -14.69
N GLU A 108 0.29 -9.66 -15.16
CA GLU A 108 1.51 -9.05 -15.68
C GLU A 108 2.45 -8.58 -14.57
N GLY A 109 1.96 -8.41 -13.33
CA GLY A 109 2.74 -7.87 -12.23
C GLY A 109 3.05 -6.39 -12.42
N LYS A 110 2.08 -5.62 -12.90
CA LYS A 110 2.19 -4.17 -13.14
C LYS A 110 1.22 -3.39 -12.27
N PHE A 111 1.66 -2.22 -11.84
CA PHE A 111 0.95 -1.39 -10.89
C PHE A 111 1.17 0.08 -11.22
N TYR A 112 0.08 0.84 -11.28
CA TYR A 112 0.11 2.30 -11.38
C TYR A 112 -0.61 2.90 -10.18
N PHE A 113 -0.05 3.97 -9.65
CA PHE A 113 -0.57 4.70 -8.51
C PHE A 113 -0.59 6.19 -8.82
N PHE A 114 -1.76 6.80 -8.65
CA PHE A 114 -1.99 8.21 -8.89
C PHE A 114 -2.37 8.89 -7.59
N SER A 115 -1.71 9.98 -7.27
CA SER A 115 -1.98 10.75 -6.04
C SER A 115 -1.66 12.22 -6.22
N HIS A 116 -1.93 13.02 -5.19
CA HIS A 116 -1.61 14.43 -5.13
C HIS A 116 -0.92 14.77 -3.81
N LEU A 117 0.24 15.41 -3.91
CA LEU A 117 1.02 15.85 -2.75
C LEU A 117 0.82 17.34 -2.51
N GLY A 118 0.13 17.67 -1.43
CA GLY A 118 -0.15 19.03 -0.99
C GLY A 118 1.06 19.75 -0.41
N PRO A 119 0.87 20.98 0.10
CA PRO A 119 1.95 21.89 0.44
C PRO A 119 2.64 21.59 1.78
N GLN A 120 2.07 20.73 2.64
CA GLN A 120 2.65 20.41 3.95
C GLN A 120 3.51 19.13 3.95
N LEU A 121 3.89 18.63 2.77
CA LEU A 121 4.80 17.49 2.61
C LEU A 121 6.22 17.93 2.22
N VAL A 122 6.60 19.17 2.51
CA VAL A 122 7.87 19.76 2.08
C VAL A 122 9.00 19.60 3.10
N GLY A 123 10.23 19.56 2.62
CA GLY A 123 11.44 19.69 3.45
C GLY A 123 11.88 21.16 3.60
N ASN A 124 13.09 21.38 4.11
CA ASN A 124 13.65 22.72 4.34
C ASN A 124 13.92 23.51 3.04
N ASP A 125 13.83 22.86 1.88
CA ASP A 125 14.04 23.47 0.57
C ASP A 125 12.74 23.78 -0.18
N ASP A 126 11.61 23.79 0.54
CA ASP A 126 10.26 24.05 0.01
C ASP A 126 9.83 23.12 -1.14
N LYS A 127 10.51 21.98 -1.27
CA LYS A 127 10.16 20.88 -2.17
C LYS A 127 9.67 19.69 -1.39
N VAL A 128 8.91 18.80 -2.05
CA VAL A 128 8.41 17.58 -1.41
C VAL A 128 9.57 16.79 -0.80
N HIS A 129 9.41 16.38 0.45
CA HIS A 129 10.42 15.66 1.20
C HIS A 129 10.65 14.26 0.60
N ASN A 130 11.91 13.90 0.35
CA ASN A 130 12.29 12.62 -0.26
C ASN A 130 11.80 11.39 0.54
N GLY A 131 11.66 11.53 1.86
CA GLY A 131 11.06 10.49 2.71
C GLY A 131 9.59 10.20 2.37
N VAL A 132 8.82 11.19 1.92
CA VAL A 132 7.43 10.97 1.45
C VAL A 132 7.45 10.13 0.18
N ILE A 133 8.31 10.48 -0.77
CA ILE A 133 8.50 9.72 -2.02
C ILE A 133 8.97 8.28 -1.72
N ALA A 134 9.89 8.11 -0.78
CA ALA A 134 10.37 6.80 -0.35
C ALA A 134 9.25 5.93 0.25
N THR A 135 8.38 6.51 1.08
CA THR A 135 7.22 5.80 1.64
C THR A 135 6.25 5.36 0.55
N LEU A 136 5.92 6.24 -0.40
CA LEU A 136 5.02 5.90 -1.52
C LEU A 136 5.60 4.79 -2.41
N LEU A 137 6.92 4.84 -2.64
CA LEU A 137 7.66 3.80 -3.35
C LEU A 137 7.61 2.47 -2.59
N ASP A 138 7.96 2.43 -1.31
CA ASP A 138 7.95 1.21 -0.51
C ASP A 138 6.59 0.53 -0.56
N GLU A 139 5.52 1.29 -0.28
CA GLU A 139 4.14 0.80 -0.30
C GLU A 139 3.73 0.26 -1.69
N SER A 140 3.92 1.06 -2.73
CA SER A 140 3.48 0.71 -4.09
C SER A 140 4.24 -0.47 -4.70
N LEU A 141 5.57 -0.49 -4.54
CA LEU A 141 6.41 -1.59 -5.03
C LEU A 141 6.07 -2.90 -4.30
N CYS A 142 5.77 -2.83 -3.00
CA CYS A 142 5.34 -4.00 -2.24
C CYS A 142 3.97 -4.52 -2.70
N PHE A 143 2.97 -3.64 -2.85
CA PHE A 143 1.65 -4.03 -3.35
C PHE A 143 1.72 -4.66 -4.75
N CYS A 144 2.56 -4.13 -5.62
CA CYS A 144 2.83 -4.72 -6.93
C CYS A 144 3.38 -6.16 -6.82
N GLY A 145 4.30 -6.40 -5.88
CA GLY A 145 4.96 -7.68 -5.70
C GLY A 145 4.16 -8.74 -4.95
N PHE A 146 3.18 -8.36 -4.12
CA PHE A 146 2.45 -9.30 -3.25
C PHE A 146 1.80 -10.44 -4.02
N SER A 147 1.10 -10.16 -5.12
CA SER A 147 0.40 -11.20 -5.90
C SER A 147 1.32 -12.27 -6.49
N LYS A 148 2.64 -12.01 -6.54
CA LYS A 148 3.65 -12.95 -7.04
C LYS A 148 4.25 -13.85 -5.95
N LEU A 149 4.00 -13.56 -4.68
CA LEU A 149 4.46 -14.39 -3.56
C LEU A 149 3.50 -15.56 -3.28
N PRO A 150 3.98 -16.72 -2.80
CA PRO A 150 3.15 -17.89 -2.52
C PRO A 150 1.93 -17.64 -1.62
N SER A 151 2.12 -16.92 -0.52
CA SER A 151 1.07 -16.53 0.44
C SER A 151 0.37 -15.22 0.05
N LYS A 152 0.80 -14.59 -1.04
CA LYS A 152 0.42 -13.24 -1.46
C LYS A 152 0.73 -12.15 -0.41
N ARG A 153 1.70 -12.40 0.46
CA ARG A 153 2.13 -11.52 1.55
C ARG A 153 3.65 -11.52 1.65
N GLY A 154 4.24 -10.39 2.01
CA GLY A 154 5.68 -10.27 2.14
C GLY A 154 6.11 -9.06 2.94
N VAL A 155 7.42 -8.95 3.12
CA VAL A 155 8.07 -7.81 3.77
C VAL A 155 9.17 -7.26 2.86
N THR A 156 9.42 -5.95 2.95
CA THR A 156 10.54 -5.31 2.26
C THR A 156 11.85 -5.82 2.85
N ALA A 157 12.66 -6.49 2.04
CA ALA A 157 14.01 -6.89 2.43
C ALA A 157 15.06 -5.83 2.05
N LYS A 158 14.84 -5.10 0.95
CA LYS A 158 15.69 -3.99 0.51
C LYS A 158 14.89 -3.04 -0.37
N LEU A 159 15.03 -1.74 -0.11
CA LEU A 159 14.58 -0.68 -1.00
C LEU A 159 15.80 0.15 -1.40
N ASN A 160 16.05 0.25 -2.70
CA ASN A 160 17.08 1.12 -3.26
C ASN A 160 16.41 2.20 -4.09
N ILE A 161 16.71 3.47 -3.81
CA ILE A 161 16.08 4.62 -4.47
C ILE A 161 17.18 5.52 -5.01
N GLU A 162 17.03 5.92 -6.27
CA GLU A 162 17.85 6.91 -6.93
C GLU A 162 17.00 8.16 -7.18
N PHE A 163 17.16 9.18 -6.34
CA PHE A 163 16.50 10.47 -6.52
C PHE A 163 17.14 11.24 -7.67
N LYS A 164 16.32 11.71 -8.61
CA LYS A 164 16.76 12.42 -9.81
C LYS A 164 16.51 13.92 -9.67
N GLU A 165 15.25 14.28 -9.47
CA GLU A 165 14.79 15.65 -9.27
C GLU A 165 13.76 15.71 -8.13
N LYS A 166 13.58 16.88 -7.53
CA LYS A 166 12.59 17.06 -6.46
C LYS A 166 11.26 17.56 -6.99
N SER A 167 10.17 16.95 -6.53
CA SER A 167 8.81 17.40 -6.86
C SER A 167 8.51 18.75 -6.19
N PRO A 168 7.96 19.74 -6.92
CA PRO A 168 7.29 20.88 -6.30
C PRO A 168 6.14 20.43 -5.39
N PRO A 169 5.76 21.22 -4.37
CA PRO A 169 4.50 21.01 -3.64
C PRO A 169 3.30 21.20 -4.57
N ASN A 170 2.12 20.72 -4.14
CA ASN A 170 0.87 20.72 -4.91
C ASN A 170 0.98 20.01 -6.27
N SER A 171 1.77 18.94 -6.33
CA SER A 171 1.98 18.17 -7.56
C SER A 171 1.10 16.93 -7.59
N ASN A 172 0.51 16.68 -8.76
CA ASN A 172 -0.03 15.35 -9.09
C ASN A 172 1.15 14.43 -9.41
N LEU A 173 1.10 13.19 -8.93
CA LEU A 173 2.13 12.18 -9.17
C LEU A 173 1.55 10.94 -9.82
N MET A 174 2.35 10.33 -10.69
CA MET A 174 2.18 8.96 -11.15
C MET A 174 3.38 8.14 -10.69
N LEU A 175 3.11 7.01 -10.06
CA LEU A 175 4.09 6.00 -9.73
C LEU A 175 3.79 4.74 -10.54
N PHE A 176 4.81 4.22 -11.20
CA PHE A 176 4.75 2.94 -11.90
C PHE A 176 5.62 1.90 -11.18
N ALA A 177 5.13 0.66 -11.09
CA ALA A 177 5.90 -0.48 -10.62
C ALA A 177 5.63 -1.73 -11.47
N GLU A 178 6.67 -2.53 -11.65
CA GLU A 178 6.65 -3.78 -12.40
C GLU A 178 7.52 -4.84 -11.74
N VAL A 179 6.98 -6.05 -11.61
CA VAL A 179 7.73 -7.22 -11.17
C VAL A 179 8.65 -7.68 -12.30
N VAL A 180 9.96 -7.53 -12.11
CA VAL A 180 10.97 -7.93 -13.10
C VAL A 180 11.50 -9.35 -12.88
N GLN A 181 11.39 -9.87 -11.66
CA GLN A 181 11.82 -11.22 -11.34
C GLN A 181 11.03 -11.78 -10.16
N ASN A 182 10.58 -13.03 -10.27
CA ASN A 182 9.99 -13.77 -9.17
C ASN A 182 10.66 -15.16 -9.07
N LYS A 183 11.19 -15.50 -7.89
CA LYS A 183 11.79 -16.82 -7.62
C LYS A 183 11.45 -17.29 -6.22
N GLY A 184 10.46 -18.19 -6.14
CA GLY A 184 10.01 -18.79 -4.88
C GLY A 184 9.44 -17.74 -3.94
N ARG A 185 10.16 -17.45 -2.84
CA ARG A 185 9.75 -16.48 -1.81
C ARG A 185 10.32 -15.08 -2.01
N LYS A 186 10.96 -14.79 -3.15
CA LYS A 186 11.61 -13.50 -3.42
C LYS A 186 11.07 -12.93 -4.72
N CYS A 187 10.65 -11.67 -4.65
CA CYS A 187 10.18 -10.87 -5.78
C CYS A 187 11.08 -9.63 -5.89
N VAL A 188 11.52 -9.29 -7.11
CA VAL A 188 12.25 -8.06 -7.42
C VAL A 188 11.34 -7.20 -8.26
N ILE A 189 11.10 -5.99 -7.79
CA ILE A 189 10.18 -5.02 -8.40
C ILE A 189 10.99 -3.78 -8.74
N LYS A 190 10.82 -3.27 -9.95
CA LYS A 190 11.36 -1.96 -10.35
C LYS A 190 10.20 -0.99 -10.49
N GLY A 191 10.48 0.29 -10.26
CA GLY A 191 9.46 1.31 -10.37
C GLY A 191 10.06 2.69 -10.36
N TYR A 192 9.19 3.67 -10.53
CA TYR A 192 9.57 5.07 -10.57
C TYR A 192 8.42 5.99 -10.22
N VAL A 193 8.76 7.23 -9.89
CA VAL A 193 7.80 8.32 -9.65
C VAL A 193 8.09 9.46 -10.61
N GLU A 194 7.04 9.99 -11.22
CA GLU A 194 7.08 11.22 -11.99
C GLU A 194 5.89 12.14 -11.68
N THR A 195 6.08 13.44 -11.90
CA THR A 195 4.97 14.39 -11.80
C THR A 195 4.07 14.28 -13.02
N ILE A 196 2.79 14.57 -12.82
CA ILE A 196 1.81 14.73 -13.89
C ILE A 196 1.62 16.23 -14.09
N PRO A 197 2.08 16.78 -15.23
CA PRO A 197 1.86 18.18 -15.56
C PRO A 197 0.36 18.50 -15.67
N VAL A 198 -0.03 19.68 -15.18
CA VAL A 198 -1.41 20.17 -15.32
C VAL A 198 -1.63 20.73 -16.73
N ASP A 199 -0.64 21.44 -17.26
CA ASP A 199 -0.60 21.89 -18.65
C ASP A 199 0.14 20.87 -19.52
N LYS A 200 -0.35 20.61 -20.73
CA LYS A 200 0.30 19.70 -21.68
C LYS A 200 1.63 20.23 -22.24
N SER A 201 1.85 21.54 -22.15
CA SER A 201 3.10 22.18 -22.55
C SER A 201 4.24 21.97 -21.54
N ASP A 202 3.90 21.67 -20.29
CA ASP A 202 4.87 21.43 -19.23
C ASP A 202 5.45 20.00 -19.30
N ARG A 203 6.73 19.87 -18.96
CA ARG A 203 7.43 18.58 -18.92
C ARG A 203 7.15 17.85 -17.60
N ALA A 204 6.89 16.54 -17.70
CA ALA A 204 6.89 15.65 -16.53
C ALA A 204 8.29 15.57 -15.89
N ILE A 205 8.35 15.73 -14.58
CA ILE A 205 9.59 15.67 -13.80
C ILE A 205 9.76 14.24 -13.30
N ARG A 206 10.88 13.61 -13.67
CA ARG A 206 11.26 12.30 -13.13
C ARG A 206 11.81 12.50 -11.72
N VAL A 207 11.05 12.08 -10.70
CA VAL A 207 11.40 12.36 -9.29
C VAL A 207 12.41 11.34 -8.78
N ALA A 208 12.10 10.06 -8.94
CA ALA A 208 12.97 8.98 -8.46
C ALA A 208 12.75 7.68 -9.24
N ASP A 209 13.82 6.90 -9.33
CA ASP A 209 13.79 5.50 -9.75
C ASP A 209 14.03 4.61 -8.54
N ALA A 210 13.44 3.42 -8.51
CA ALA A 210 13.61 2.51 -7.38
C ALA A 210 13.61 1.04 -7.77
N THR A 211 14.28 0.26 -6.94
CA THR A 211 14.22 -1.20 -6.97
C THR A 211 13.93 -1.71 -5.56
N CYS A 212 12.87 -2.50 -5.43
CA CYS A 212 12.48 -3.17 -4.20
C CYS A 212 12.74 -4.67 -4.30
N ILE A 213 13.28 -5.25 -3.24
CA ILE A 213 13.33 -6.69 -3.02
C ILE A 213 12.33 -7.02 -1.94
N LEU A 214 11.28 -7.73 -2.33
CA LEU A 214 10.23 -8.21 -1.46
C LEU A 214 10.45 -9.69 -1.15
N VAL A 215 10.28 -10.09 0.11
CA VAL A 215 10.48 -11.48 0.55
C VAL A 215 9.31 -11.95 1.40
N GLU A 216 8.81 -13.15 1.14
CA GLU A 216 7.88 -13.84 2.04
C GLU A 216 8.64 -14.49 3.21
N PRO A 217 8.38 -14.10 4.48
CA PRO A 217 8.96 -14.76 5.65
C PRO A 217 8.58 -16.25 5.71
N LYS A 218 9.50 -17.12 6.12
CA LYS A 218 9.29 -18.59 6.15
C LYS A 218 8.10 -19.03 7.02
N TRP A 219 7.73 -18.24 8.02
CA TRP A 219 6.68 -18.57 8.97
C TRP A 219 5.27 -18.16 8.52
N PHE A 220 5.12 -17.36 7.45
CA PHE A 220 3.81 -16.94 6.94
C PHE A 220 2.91 -18.12 6.55
N LYS A 221 3.49 -19.19 6.00
CA LYS A 221 2.74 -20.43 5.67
C LYS A 221 1.97 -21.04 6.85
N TYR A 222 2.38 -20.78 8.09
CA TYR A 222 1.70 -21.28 9.30
C TYR A 222 0.57 -20.36 9.77
N LEU A 223 0.45 -19.16 9.20
CA LEU A 223 -0.53 -18.13 9.58
C LEU A 223 -1.44 -17.72 8.41
N ASN A 224 -1.49 -18.54 7.35
CA ASN A 224 -2.42 -18.32 6.23
C ASN A 224 -3.90 -18.31 6.66
N TRP A 225 -4.22 -18.88 7.83
CA TRP A 225 -5.56 -18.89 8.42
C TRP A 225 -5.88 -17.62 9.20
N VAL A 226 -4.88 -16.78 9.53
CA VAL A 226 -5.10 -15.50 10.19
C VAL A 226 -5.11 -14.39 9.13
N PRO A 227 -6.08 -13.47 9.16
CA PRO A 227 -6.04 -12.24 8.39
C PRO A 227 -5.00 -11.27 9.01
N LEU A 228 -3.72 -11.65 8.93
CA LEU A 228 -2.60 -10.77 9.21
C LEU A 228 -2.25 -10.05 7.92
N PHE A 229 -2.63 -8.78 7.83
CA PHE A 229 -2.44 -7.90 6.68
C PHE A 229 -3.29 -8.29 5.45
#